data_AF-A0A957AAE7-F1
#
_entry.id   AF-A0A957AAE7-F1
#
_cell.length_a   1.000
_cell.length_b   1.000
_cell.length_c   1.000
_cell.angle_alpha   90.00
_cell.angle_beta   90.00
_cell.angle_gamma   90.00
#
_symmetry.space_group_name_H-M   'P 1'
#
loop_
_entity.id
_entity.type
_entity.pdbx_description
1 polymer ?
#
loop_
_entity_poly.entity_id
_entity_poly.type
_entity_poly.pdbx_seq_one_letter_code
_entity_poly.pdbx_strand_id
1 'polypeptide(L)' 'AKVDQDNASVWIGPHCVLDHGQPAEVDLKAVSDAMGGELVTIRVDLGVGDASATAWGCNLTHEYVSINADYTT' A
#
# COMPACT_ATOMS: atom_id res chain seq x y z
N ALA A 1 -20.43 -3.58 6.55
CA ALA A 1 -19.44 -4.56 7.02
C ALA A 1 -18.53 -3.90 8.04
N LYS A 2 -18.03 -4.64 9.04
CA LYS A 2 -17.02 -4.15 10.00
C LYS A 2 -15.66 -4.64 9.52
N VAL A 3 -14.68 -3.74 9.41
CA VAL A 3 -13.29 -4.12 9.09
C VAL A 3 -12.59 -4.60 10.35
N ASP A 4 -11.84 -5.68 10.23
CA ASP A 4 -10.99 -6.24 11.27
C ASP A 4 -9.60 -6.48 10.69
N GLN A 5 -8.57 -5.90 11.31
CA GLN A 5 -7.20 -6.01 10.85
C GLN A 5 -6.69 -7.45 10.89
N ASP A 6 -7.25 -8.28 11.79
CA ASP A 6 -6.84 -9.67 11.98
C ASP A 6 -7.26 -10.57 10.80
N ASN A 7 -8.12 -10.07 9.91
CA ASN A 7 -8.54 -10.76 8.69
C ASN A 7 -7.90 -10.15 7.43
N ALA A 8 -7.14 -9.06 7.57
CA ALA A 8 -6.61 -8.34 6.43
C ALA A 8 -5.33 -8.97 5.89
N SER A 9 -5.21 -9.01 4.56
CA SER A 9 -3.99 -9.40 3.87
C SER A 9 -3.57 -8.29 2.91
N VAL A 10 -2.27 -8.02 2.82
CA VAL A 10 -1.69 -6.90 2.07
C VAL A 10 -0.55 -7.39 1.19
N TRP A 11 -0.55 -6.93 -0.05
CA TRP A 11 0.52 -7.20 -1.01
C TRP A 11 1.08 -5.89 -1.57
N ILE A 12 2.39 -5.89 -1.81
CA ILE A 12 3.11 -4.83 -2.49
C ILE A 12 3.77 -5.45 -3.72
N GLY A 13 3.28 -5.08 -4.90
CA GLY A 13 3.55 -5.83 -6.12
C GLY A 13 3.14 -7.30 -5.95
N PRO A 14 4.02 -8.28 -6.27
CA PRO A 14 3.73 -9.70 -6.09
C PRO A 14 3.96 -10.21 -4.65
N HIS A 15 4.47 -9.38 -3.74
CA HIS A 15 4.95 -9.81 -2.43
C HIS A 15 3.86 -9.64 -1.36
N CYS A 16 3.47 -10.74 -0.71
CA CYS A 16 2.61 -10.69 0.48
C CYS A 16 3.43 -10.16 1.65
N VAL A 17 2.97 -9.10 2.31
CA VAL A 17 3.65 -8.49 3.47
C VAL A 17 2.85 -8.65 4.76
N LEU A 18 1.54 -8.85 4.64
CA LEU A 18 0.63 -9.15 5.73
C LEU A 18 -0.32 -10.25 5.27
N ASP A 19 -0.50 -11.29 6.06
CA ASP A 19 -1.44 -12.37 5.81
C ASP A 19 -2.31 -12.60 7.05
N HIS A 20 -3.62 -12.37 6.92
CA HIS A 20 -4.59 -12.49 8.01
C HIS A 20 -4.11 -11.83 9.32
N GLY A 21 -3.76 -10.54 9.22
CA GLY A 21 -3.30 -9.72 10.34
C GLY A 21 -1.90 -10.05 10.88
N GLN A 22 -1.22 -11.05 10.33
CA GLN A 22 0.13 -11.43 10.73
C GLN A 22 1.15 -11.00 9.67
N PRO A 23 2.35 -10.54 10.07
CA PRO A 23 3.43 -10.31 9.12
C PRO A 23 3.76 -11.58 8.33
N ALA A 24 3.81 -11.49 7.01
CA ALA A 24 4.23 -12.60 6.17
C ALA A 24 5.76 -12.73 6.15
N GLU A 25 6.26 -13.95 6.01
CA GLU A 25 7.69 -14.18 5.75
C GLU A 25 8.00 -13.76 4.31
N VAL A 26 8.72 -12.65 4.15
CA VAL A 26 8.97 -12.03 2.85
C VAL A 26 10.36 -11.40 2.79
N ASP A 27 10.98 -11.43 1.62
CA ASP A 27 12.22 -10.70 1.38
C ASP A 27 11.94 -9.19 1.29
N LEU A 28 12.30 -8.46 2.36
CA LEU A 28 12.13 -7.02 2.44
C LEU A 28 12.90 -6.26 1.36
N LYS A 29 14.01 -6.82 0.86
CA LYS A 29 14.75 -6.20 -0.23
C LYS A 29 13.96 -6.27 -1.53
N ALA A 30 13.39 -7.42 -1.85
CA ALA A 30 12.52 -7.58 -3.01
C ALA A 30 11.27 -6.67 -2.93
N VAL A 31 10.67 -6.53 -1.75
CA VAL A 31 9.57 -5.58 -1.51
C VAL A 31 10.00 -4.13 -1.78
N SER A 32 11.17 -3.75 -1.26
CA SER A 32 11.74 -2.41 -1.47
C SER A 32 12.02 -2.15 -2.95
N ASP A 33 12.57 -3.12 -3.66
CA ASP A 33 12.83 -3.01 -5.10
C ASP A 33 11.53 -2.86 -5.89
N ALA A 34 10.45 -3.57 -5.50
CA ALA A 34 9.13 -3.43 -6.10
C ALA A 34 8.50 -2.05 -5.89
N MET A 35 8.80 -1.37 -4.77
CA MET A 35 8.36 0.01 -4.51
C MET A 35 9.11 1.05 -5.36
N GLY A 36 10.30 0.71 -5.89
CA GLY A 36 11.10 1.60 -6.72
C GLY A 36 10.62 1.72 -8.17
N GLY A 37 9.61 0.95 -8.57
CA GLY A 37 9.03 1.00 -9.90
C GLY A 37 8.22 2.28 -10.16
N GLU A 38 8.01 2.61 -11.45
CA GLU A 38 7.18 3.75 -11.88
C GLU A 38 5.73 3.63 -11.39
N LEU A 39 5.21 2.40 -11.32
CA LEU A 39 3.89 2.09 -10.79
C LEU A 39 4.02 1.09 -9.63
N VAL A 40 3.56 1.49 -8.45
CA VAL A 40 3.50 0.63 -7.27
C VAL A 40 2.07 0.13 -7.08
N THR A 41 1.86 -1.18 -7.24
CA THR A 41 0.57 -1.80 -6.95
C THR A 41 0.51 -2.22 -5.49
N ILE A 42 -0.47 -1.71 -4.75
CA ILE A 42 -0.80 -2.16 -3.39
C ILE A 42 -2.17 -2.84 -3.46
N ARG A 43 -2.22 -4.11 -3.08
CA ARG A 43 -3.47 -4.87 -2.98
C ARG A 43 -3.78 -5.10 -1.52
N VAL A 44 -5.02 -4.82 -1.13
CA VAL A 44 -5.52 -5.10 0.22
C VAL A 44 -6.78 -5.95 0.09
N ASP A 45 -6.76 -7.11 0.74
CA ASP A 45 -7.96 -7.89 1.01
C ASP A 45 -8.35 -7.62 2.47
N LEU A 46 -9.59 -7.21 2.69
CA LEU A 46 -10.11 -6.90 4.03
C LEU A 46 -10.74 -8.13 4.71
N GLY A 47 -10.95 -9.23 4.00
CA GLY A 47 -11.54 -10.45 4.56
C GLY A 47 -13.01 -10.30 4.97
N VAL A 48 -13.76 -9.37 4.36
CA VAL A 48 -15.16 -9.03 4.76
C VAL A 48 -16.21 -9.23 3.66
N GLY A 49 -15.84 -9.85 2.54
CA GLY A 49 -16.73 -10.17 1.41
C GLY A 49 -16.05 -9.96 0.05
N ASP A 50 -16.83 -10.03 -1.04
CA ASP A 50 -16.31 -10.09 -2.41
C ASP A 50 -16.33 -8.74 -3.17
N ALA A 51 -16.73 -7.66 -2.50
CA ALA A 51 -16.75 -6.33 -3.11
C ALA A 51 -15.32 -5.81 -3.34
N SER A 52 -15.12 -5.12 -4.47
CA SER A 52 -13.81 -4.55 -4.83
C SER A 52 -13.94 -3.10 -5.30
N ALA A 53 -12.88 -2.33 -5.09
CA ALA A 53 -12.71 -0.97 -5.58
C ALA A 53 -11.22 -0.72 -5.89
N THR A 54 -10.94 0.28 -6.73
CA THR A 54 -9.57 0.68 -7.08
C THR A 54 -9.45 2.19 -6.96
N ALA A 55 -8.37 2.63 -6.31
CA ALA A 55 -8.00 4.04 -6.20
C ALA A 55 -6.59 4.24 -6.77
N TRP A 56 -6.30 5.47 -7.18
CA TRP A 56 -5.02 5.86 -7.77
C TRP A 56 -4.46 7.05 -6.99
N GLY A 57 -3.14 7.12 -6.91
CA GLY A 57 -2.43 8.19 -6.26
C GLY A 57 -0.97 8.22 -6.70
N CYS A 58 -0.18 9.04 -6.03
CA CYS A 58 1.26 9.14 -6.23
C CYS A 58 1.99 9.24 -4.89
N ASN A 59 3.30 9.11 -4.92
CA ASN A 59 4.13 9.33 -3.75
C ASN A 59 4.13 10.81 -3.34
N LEU A 60 4.26 11.04 -2.03
CA LEU A 60 4.47 12.38 -1.48
C LEU A 60 5.97 12.69 -1.50
N THR A 61 6.38 13.66 -2.32
CA THR A 61 7.79 14.05 -2.49
C THR A 61 8.16 15.26 -1.64
N HIS A 62 9.45 15.43 -1.35
CA HIS A 62 9.94 16.65 -0.71
C HIS A 62 9.65 17.89 -1.56
N GLU A 63 9.76 17.78 -2.87
CA GLU A 63 9.45 18.86 -3.80
C GLU A 63 7.97 19.29 -3.72
N TYR A 64 7.04 18.33 -3.59
CA TYR A 64 5.63 18.63 -3.34
C TYR A 64 5.46 19.48 -2.07
N VAL A 65 6.17 19.13 -1.00
CA VAL A 65 6.14 19.91 0.26
C VAL A 65 6.69 21.30 0.02
N SER A 66 7.85 21.46 -0.62
CA SER A 66 8.45 22.77 -0.89
C SER A 66 7.54 23.66 -1.75
N ILE A 67 6.90 23.11 -2.79
CA ILE A 67 5.99 23.86 -3.67
C ILE A 67 4.79 24.42 -2.89
N ASN A 68 4.21 23.62 -1.99
CA ASN A 68 2.97 23.97 -1.30
C ASN A 68 3.19 24.59 0.09
N ALA A 69 4.39 24.53 0.66
CA ALA A 69 4.70 25.16 1.95
C ALA A 69 4.99 26.66 1.82
N ASP A 70 5.51 27.08 0.66
CA ASP A 70 5.90 28.48 0.40
C ASP A 70 4.74 29.32 -0.17
N TYR A 71 3.57 28.72 -0.41
CA TYR A 71 2.36 29.41 -0.87
C TYR A 71 1.15 29.03 -0.04
N THR A 72 0.25 30.00 0.17
CA THR A 72 -1.09 29.76 0.74
C THR A 72 -1.96 29.11 -0.34
N THR A 73 -1.95 27.78 -0.42
CA THR A 73 -2.95 26.98 -1.12
C THR A 73 -3.74 26.14 -0.13
#